data_AF-A0A2V8DTJ0-F1
#
_entry.id   AF-A0A2V8DTJ0-F1
#
_cell.length_a   1.000
_cell.length_b   1.000
_cell.length_c   1.000
_cell.angle_alpha   90.00
_cell.angle_beta   90.00
_cell.angle_gamma   90.00
#
_symmetry.space_group_name_H-M   'P 1'
#
loop_
_entity.id
_entity.type
_entity.pdbx_description
1 polymer ?
#
loop_
_entity_poly.entity_id
_entity_poly.type
_entity_poly.pdbx_seq_one_letter_code
_entity_poly.pdbx_strand_id
1 'polypeptide(L)'
;MPGVNQMQVNARAGVTFASGLRSILRQDPNVILVGEIRDQETADIALQAAQTGHLLLSTLHTNDATATITRLFDLGVPPFLVASSLIGIVAQRLVRRVCPSCAILHVPSPIPQQPIGDAHGCRRASTDA
;
A
#
# COMPACT_ATOMS: atom_id res chain seq x y z
N MET A 1 -1.96 -17.43 11.52
CA MET A 1 -2.97 -16.78 12.38
C MET A 1 -4.18 -17.68 12.46
N PRO A 2 -4.72 -18.00 13.64
CA PRO A 2 -5.98 -18.74 13.75
C PRO A 2 -7.11 -17.99 13.02
N GLY A 3 -7.98 -18.72 12.32
CA GLY A 3 -9.15 -18.14 11.64
C GLY A 3 -8.87 -17.48 10.28
N VAL A 4 -7.62 -17.48 9.79
CA VAL A 4 -7.28 -16.96 8.46
C VAL A 4 -6.70 -18.09 7.60
N ASN A 5 -7.32 -18.32 6.45
CA ASN A 5 -6.78 -19.21 5.43
C ASN A 5 -5.59 -18.54 4.75
N GLN A 6 -4.41 -19.16 4.86
CA GLN A 6 -3.16 -18.62 4.32
C GLN A 6 -2.62 -19.58 3.27
N MET A 7 -2.23 -19.03 2.11
CA MET A 7 -1.59 -19.77 1.05
C MET A 7 -0.24 -19.13 0.74
N GLN A 8 0.82 -19.93 0.76
CA GLN A 8 2.16 -19.48 0.43
C GLN A 8 2.42 -19.63 -1.07
N VAL A 9 3.06 -18.64 -1.67
CA VAL A 9 3.60 -18.73 -3.03
C VAL A 9 4.62 -19.87 -3.11
N ASN A 10 4.50 -20.70 -4.13
CA ASN A 10 5.42 -21.80 -4.42
C ASN A 10 5.67 -21.86 -5.93
N ALA A 11 6.68 -21.12 -6.40
CA ALA A 11 7.03 -21.05 -7.81
C ALA A 11 7.38 -22.43 -8.41
N ARG A 12 8.00 -23.33 -7.64
CA ARG A 12 8.35 -24.69 -8.10
C ARG A 12 7.12 -25.55 -8.37
N ALA A 13 6.02 -25.30 -7.65
CA ALA A 13 4.74 -25.97 -7.85
C ALA A 13 3.78 -25.16 -8.75
N GLY A 14 4.23 -24.05 -9.34
CA GLY A 14 3.40 -23.18 -10.19
C GLY A 14 2.40 -22.30 -9.42
N VAL A 15 2.50 -22.23 -8.09
CA VAL A 15 1.63 -21.36 -7.26
C VAL A 15 2.26 -19.97 -7.20
N THR A 16 1.82 -19.09 -8.09
CA THR A 16 2.20 -17.67 -8.20
C THR A 16 1.17 -16.77 -7.49
N PHE A 17 1.44 -15.46 -7.38
CA PHE A 17 0.45 -14.51 -6.86
C PHE A 17 -0.84 -14.51 -7.70
N ALA A 18 -0.73 -14.38 -9.03
CA ALA A 18 -1.89 -14.38 -9.91
C ALA A 18 -2.68 -15.70 -9.87
N SER A 19 -2.02 -16.86 -9.98
CA SER A 19 -2.71 -18.17 -9.94
C SER A 19 -3.31 -18.47 -8.56
N GLY A 20 -2.60 -18.07 -7.50
CA GLY A 20 -3.09 -18.16 -6.13
C GLY A 20 -4.33 -17.31 -5.91
N LEU A 21 -4.28 -16.04 -6.31
CA LEU A 21 -5.40 -15.11 -6.17
C LEU A 21 -6.64 -15.58 -6.94
N ARG A 22 -6.47 -16.08 -8.18
CA ARG A 22 -7.58 -16.70 -8.93
C ARG A 22 -8.21 -17.88 -8.19
N SER A 23 -7.39 -18.66 -7.48
CA SER A 23 -7.88 -19.81 -6.72
C SER A 23 -8.62 -19.37 -5.46
N ILE A 24 -8.14 -18.34 -4.76
CA ILE A 24 -8.81 -17.73 -3.62
C ILE A 24 -10.20 -17.18 -4.00
N LEU A 25 -10.34 -16.58 -5.18
CA LEU A 25 -11.64 -16.06 -5.65
C LEU A 25 -12.72 -17.14 -5.85
N ARG A 26 -12.34 -18.42 -5.89
CA ARG A 26 -13.28 -19.56 -5.93
C ARG A 26 -13.56 -20.16 -4.55
N GLN A 27 -13.16 -19.47 -3.47
CA GLN A 27 -13.34 -19.91 -2.09
C GLN A 27 -14.39 -19.08 -1.34
N ASP A 28 -15.22 -18.32 -2.06
CA ASP A 28 -16.19 -17.38 -1.48
C ASP A 28 -15.60 -16.46 -0.40
N PRO A 29 -14.46 -15.77 -0.69
CA PRO A 29 -13.80 -14.94 0.31
C PRO A 29 -14.61 -13.65 0.57
N ASN A 30 -14.52 -13.10 1.78
CA ASN A 30 -15.00 -11.73 2.05
C ASN A 30 -13.84 -10.72 2.06
N VAL A 31 -12.69 -11.13 2.58
CA VAL A 31 -11.48 -10.31 2.70
C VAL A 31 -10.31 -11.08 2.11
N ILE A 32 -9.50 -10.40 1.29
CA ILE A 32 -8.34 -10.98 0.62
C ILE A 32 -7.12 -10.12 0.96
N LEU A 33 -6.04 -10.75 1.39
CA LEU A 33 -4.74 -10.11 1.55
C LEU A 33 -3.77 -10.71 0.52
N VAL A 34 -3.35 -9.88 -0.44
CA VAL A 34 -2.25 -10.22 -1.36
C VAL A 34 -0.97 -9.67 -0.74
N GLY A 35 0.05 -10.51 -0.58
CA GLY A 35 1.29 -10.09 0.09
C GLY A 35 1.90 -8.83 -0.53
N GLU A 36 1.94 -8.76 -1.85
CA GLU A 36 2.39 -7.60 -2.62
C GLU A 36 1.90 -7.68 -4.07
N ILE A 37 1.85 -6.55 -4.77
CA ILE A 37 1.60 -6.48 -6.22
C ILE A 37 2.89 -6.07 -6.93
N ARG A 38 3.43 -6.99 -7.73
CA ARG A 38 4.68 -6.77 -8.51
C ARG A 38 4.46 -6.62 -10.01
N ASP A 39 3.39 -7.20 -10.53
CA ASP A 39 3.10 -7.33 -11.96
C ASP A 39 1.66 -6.92 -12.27
N GLN A 40 1.43 -6.63 -13.56
CA GLN A 40 0.13 -6.22 -14.09
C GLN A 40 -0.96 -7.27 -13.85
N GLU A 41 -0.64 -8.54 -14.08
CA GLU A 41 -1.59 -9.64 -13.98
C GLU A 41 -2.18 -9.74 -12.56
N THR A 42 -1.32 -9.70 -11.55
CA THR A 42 -1.73 -9.70 -10.15
C THR A 42 -2.52 -8.44 -9.80
N ALA A 43 -2.11 -7.27 -10.31
CA ALA A 43 -2.81 -6.01 -10.08
C ALA A 43 -4.24 -6.05 -10.65
N ASP A 44 -4.41 -6.50 -11.89
CA ASP A 44 -5.71 -6.54 -12.56
C ASP A 44 -6.69 -7.45 -11.82
N ILE A 45 -6.27 -8.66 -11.45
CA ILE A 45 -7.11 -9.61 -10.71
C ILE A 45 -7.47 -9.02 -9.33
N ALA A 46 -6.51 -8.37 -8.67
CA ALA A 46 -6.70 -7.80 -7.35
C ALA A 46 -7.71 -6.64 -7.37
N LEU A 47 -7.59 -5.71 -8.32
CA LEU A 47 -8.52 -4.60 -8.44
C LEU A 47 -9.91 -5.05 -8.93
N GLN A 48 -10.01 -6.06 -9.80
CA GLN A 48 -11.29 -6.66 -10.18
C GLN A 48 -11.97 -7.34 -9.00
N ALA A 49 -11.21 -8.05 -8.15
CA ALA A 49 -11.72 -8.60 -6.91
C ALA A 49 -12.27 -7.51 -5.99
N ALA A 50 -11.53 -6.40 -5.84
CA ALA A 50 -11.99 -5.25 -5.06
C ALA A 50 -13.28 -4.64 -5.62
N GLN A 51 -13.38 -4.49 -6.93
CA GLN A 51 -14.56 -3.93 -7.61
C GLN A 51 -15.80 -4.84 -7.52
N THR A 52 -15.60 -6.15 -7.35
CA THR A 52 -16.69 -7.15 -7.22
C THR A 52 -17.14 -7.37 -5.77
N GLY A 53 -16.72 -6.51 -4.83
CA GLY A 53 -17.23 -6.49 -3.45
C GLY A 53 -16.35 -7.20 -2.42
N HIS A 54 -15.15 -7.63 -2.79
CA HIS A 54 -14.18 -8.20 -1.85
C HIS A 54 -13.35 -7.08 -1.21
N LEU A 55 -13.16 -7.09 0.11
CA LEU A 55 -12.19 -6.20 0.72
C LEU A 55 -10.78 -6.71 0.40
N LEU A 56 -10.07 -6.00 -0.49
CA LEU A 56 -8.72 -6.36 -0.89
C LEU A 56 -7.68 -5.47 -0.19
N LEU A 57 -6.73 -6.12 0.49
CA LEU A 57 -5.55 -5.52 1.07
C LEU A 57 -4.32 -5.99 0.30
N SER A 58 -3.39 -5.08 0.03
CA SER A 58 -2.12 -5.40 -0.59
C SER A 58 -1.03 -4.42 -0.20
N THR A 59 0.21 -4.73 -0.56
CA THR A 59 1.35 -3.83 -0.39
C THR A 59 1.99 -3.49 -1.74
N LEU A 60 2.51 -2.26 -1.82
CA LEU A 60 3.33 -1.79 -2.94
C LEU A 60 4.55 -1.07 -2.37
N HIS A 61 5.67 -1.15 -3.08
CA HIS A 61 6.90 -0.48 -2.70
C HIS A 61 7.00 0.90 -3.34
N THR A 62 6.43 1.89 -2.65
CA THR A 62 6.47 3.31 -3.06
C THR A 62 6.96 4.20 -1.92
N ASN A 63 7.50 5.36 -2.26
CA ASN A 63 8.08 6.29 -1.28
C ASN A 63 7.04 7.06 -0.46
N ASP A 64 5.84 7.20 -1.03
CA ASP A 64 4.71 7.91 -0.47
C ASP A 64 3.39 7.36 -1.00
N ALA A 65 2.28 7.83 -0.41
CA ALA A 65 0.95 7.35 -0.75
C ALA A 65 0.60 7.65 -2.21
N THR A 66 0.78 8.89 -2.66
CA THR A 66 0.39 9.33 -4.01
C THR A 66 1.13 8.58 -5.13
N ALA A 67 2.41 8.27 -4.93
CA ALA A 67 3.22 7.49 -5.88
C ALA A 67 2.67 6.09 -6.12
N THR A 68 1.85 5.55 -5.21
CA THR A 68 1.17 4.25 -5.39
C THR A 68 0.18 4.28 -6.55
N ILE A 69 -0.50 5.41 -6.77
CA ILE A 69 -1.44 5.57 -7.89
C ILE A 69 -0.66 5.55 -9.21
N THR A 70 0.41 6.34 -9.30
CA THR A 70 1.31 6.34 -10.47
C THR A 70 1.89 4.96 -10.71
N ARG A 71 2.31 4.25 -9.65
CA ARG A 71 2.86 2.90 -9.78
C ARG A 71 1.86 1.89 -10.34
N LEU A 72 0.58 2.01 -9.99
CA LEU A 72 -0.47 1.17 -10.59
C LEU A 72 -0.64 1.47 -12.08
N PHE A 73 -0.55 2.74 -12.50
CA PHE A 73 -0.57 3.10 -13.92
C PHE A 73 0.66 2.58 -14.66
N ASP A 74 1.85 2.64 -14.05
CA ASP A 74 3.09 2.10 -14.63
C ASP A 74 3.04 0.57 -14.80
N LEU A 75 2.26 -0.11 -13.96
CA LEU A 75 1.96 -1.54 -14.11
C LEU A 75 0.96 -1.82 -15.24
N GLY A 76 0.37 -0.80 -15.87
CA GLY A 76 -0.60 -0.96 -16.96
C GLY A 76 -2.06 -1.04 -16.49
N VAL A 77 -2.34 -0.76 -15.22
CA VAL A 77 -3.71 -0.76 -14.70
C VAL A 77 -4.47 0.47 -15.24
N PRO A 78 -5.68 0.31 -15.82
CA PRO A 78 -6.46 1.43 -16.32
C PRO A 78 -6.88 2.42 -15.22
N PRO A 79 -6.81 3.76 -15.47
CA PRO A 79 -7.15 4.76 -14.46
C PRO A 79 -8.55 4.63 -13.87
N PHE A 80 -9.55 4.27 -14.68
CA PHE A 80 -10.92 4.09 -14.20
C PHE A 80 -11.03 2.96 -13.17
N LEU A 81 -10.22 1.91 -13.30
CA LEU A 81 -10.25 0.75 -12.41
C LEU A 81 -9.63 1.13 -11.06
N VAL A 82 -8.52 1.89 -11.07
CA VAL A 82 -7.94 2.44 -9.85
C VAL A 82 -8.93 3.38 -9.16
N ALA A 83 -9.53 4.31 -9.89
CA ALA A 83 -10.46 5.30 -9.34
C ALA A 83 -11.72 4.68 -8.72
N SER A 84 -12.19 3.53 -9.23
CA SER A 84 -13.41 2.87 -8.76
C SER A 84 -13.20 1.79 -7.71
N SER A 85 -11.96 1.31 -7.51
CA SER A 85 -11.66 0.23 -6.57
C SER A 85 -10.82 0.66 -5.36
N LEU A 86 -10.03 1.72 -5.49
CA LEU A 86 -9.11 2.15 -4.44
C LEU A 86 -9.86 2.93 -3.34
N ILE A 87 -9.82 2.41 -2.12
CA ILE A 87 -10.46 3.04 -0.94
C ILE A 87 -9.47 3.95 -0.19
N GLY A 88 -8.20 3.55 -0.09
CA GLY A 88 -7.18 4.31 0.63
C GLY A 88 -5.78 3.73 0.50
N ILE A 89 -4.77 4.55 0.77
CA ILE A 89 -3.36 4.17 0.74
C ILE A 89 -2.70 4.62 2.05
N VAL A 90 -1.95 3.71 2.68
CA VAL A 90 -1.17 3.99 3.89
C VAL A 90 0.31 3.93 3.56
N ALA A 91 1.00 5.06 3.66
CA ALA A 91 2.45 5.12 3.58
C ALA A 91 3.06 4.98 4.98
N GLN A 92 3.82 3.90 5.21
CA GLN A 92 4.37 3.58 6.52
C GLN A 92 5.90 3.68 6.53
N ARG A 93 6.45 4.31 7.57
CA ARG A 93 7.89 4.28 7.90
C ARG A 93 8.05 3.85 9.35
N LEU A 94 9.10 3.07 9.62
CA LEU A 94 9.47 2.66 10.97
C LEU A 94 10.66 3.49 11.43
N VAL A 95 10.49 4.19 12.56
CA VAL A 95 11.58 4.90 13.24
C VAL A 95 11.96 4.16 14.50
N ARG A 96 13.24 4.21 14.86
CA ARG A 96 13.70 3.61 16.12
C ARG A 96 13.13 4.38 17.30
N ARG A 97 12.73 3.66 18.34
CA ARG A 97 12.37 4.28 19.63
C ARG A 97 13.66 4.67 20.37
N VAL A 98 13.63 5.81 21.05
CA VAL A 98 14.71 6.21 21.94
C VAL A 98 14.74 5.27 23.15
N CYS A 99 15.93 4.82 23.54
CA CYS A 99 16.09 3.91 24.67
C CYS A 99 15.75 4.61 25.99
N PRO A 100 14.84 4.08 26.82
CA PRO A 100 14.43 4.76 28.05
C PRO A 100 15.51 4.77 29.15
N SER A 101 16.50 3.86 29.12
CA SER A 101 17.54 3.77 30.15
C SER A 101 18.74 4.69 29.92
N CYS A 102 19.00 5.09 28.67
CA CYS A 102 20.14 5.94 28.31
C CYS A 102 19.75 7.18 27.49
N ALA A 103 18.46 7.50 27.40
CA ALA A 103 18.01 8.75 26.80
C ALA A 103 18.58 9.94 27.60
N ILE A 104 19.18 10.88 26.89
CA ILE A 104 19.66 12.15 27.45
C ILE A 104 18.88 13.27 26.78
N LEU A 105 18.40 14.23 27.58
CA LEU A 105 17.79 15.44 27.04
C LEU A 105 18.85 16.24 26.29
N HIS A 106 18.58 16.50 25.01
CA HIS A 106 19.41 17.34 24.18
C HIS A 106 18.63 18.60 23.82
N VAL A 107 19.20 19.77 24.13
CA VAL A 107 18.68 21.05 23.63
C VAL A 107 19.10 21.13 22.15
N PRO A 108 18.15 21.16 21.20
CA PRO A 108 18.49 21.27 19.79
C PRO A 108 19.32 22.54 19.58
N SER A 109 20.41 22.44 18.82
CA SER A 109 21.09 23.62 18.30
C SER A 109 20.09 24.47 17.50
N PRO A 110 20.22 25.80 17.46
CA PRO A 110 19.37 26.64 16.62
C PRO A 110 19.61 26.27 15.14
N ILE A 111 18.77 25.40 14.61
CA ILE A 111 18.67 25.11 13.18
C ILE A 111 17.73 26.18 12.61
N PRO A 112 18.02 26.79 11.45
CA PRO A 112 17.02 27.58 10.73
C PRO A 112 15.78 26.70 10.59
N GLN A 113 14.63 27.17 11.08
CA GLN A 113 13.36 26.43 11.02
C GLN A 113 12.97 26.26 9.55
N GLN A 114 13.57 25.30 8.86
CA GLN A 114 12.99 24.77 7.64
C GLN A 114 11.72 24.04 8.09
N PRO A 115 10.55 24.39 7.54
CA PRO A 115 9.32 23.73 7.92
C PRO A 115 9.49 22.22 7.74
N ILE A 116 9.27 21.45 8.82
CA ILE A 116 9.37 19.98 8.84
C ILE A 116 8.14 19.36 8.13
N GLY A 117 7.63 19.99 7.07
CA GLY A 117 6.36 19.60 6.50
C GLY A 117 6.05 20.26 5.17
N ASP A 118 6.86 19.99 4.14
CA ASP A 118 6.51 20.25 2.74
C ASP A 118 6.96 19.11 1.81
N ALA A 119 7.04 17.86 2.31
CA ALA A 119 7.42 16.71 1.48
C ALA A 119 6.26 16.17 0.61
N HIS A 120 5.04 16.68 0.77
CA HIS A 120 3.91 16.34 -0.08
C HIS A 120 3.20 17.62 -0.51
N GLY A 121 3.22 17.89 -1.82
CA GLY A 121 2.84 19.14 -2.47
C GLY A 121 1.35 19.49 -2.42
N CYS A 122 0.72 19.44 -1.25
CA CYS A 122 -0.56 20.09 -1.02
C CYS A 122 -0.28 21.56 -0.66
N ARG A 123 -0.03 22.38 -1.69
CA ARG A 123 -0.12 23.84 -1.53
C ARG A 123 -1.53 24.13 -1.03
N ARG A 124 -1.65 24.72 0.16
CA ARG A 124 -2.92 25.31 0.61
C ARG A 124 -3.37 26.25 -0.51
N ALA A 125 -4.49 25.93 -1.15
CA ALA A 125 -5.18 26.92 -1.95
C ALA A 125 -5.49 28.08 -1.01
N SER A 126 -4.83 29.21 -1.22
CA SER A 126 -5.16 30.48 -0.59
C SER A 126 -6.54 30.88 -1.07
N THR A 127 -7.58 30.45 -0.36
CA THR A 127 -8.85 31.17 -0.34
C THR A 127 -8.70 32.29 0.66
N ASP A 128 -8.20 33.43 0.20
CA ASP A 128 -8.46 34.72 0.80
C ASP A 128 -8.78 35.69 -0.34
N ALA A 129 -10.03 36.16 -0.31
CA ALA A 129 -10.67 37.33 -0.93
C ALA A 129 -10.09 37.93 -2.23
#